data_AF-A0A6I9N5E1-F1
#
_entry.id   AF-A0A6I9N5E1-F1
#
_cell.length_a   1.000
_cell.length_b   1.000
_cell.length_c   1.000
_cell.angle_alpha   90.00
_cell.angle_beta   90.00
_cell.angle_gamma   90.00
#
_symmetry.space_group_name_H-M   'P 1'
#
loop_
_entity.id
_entity.type
_entity.pdbx_description
1 polymer ?
#
loop_
_entity_poly.entity_id
_entity_poly.type
_entity_poly.pdbx_seq_one_letter_code
_entity_poly.pdbx_strand_id
1 'polypeptide(L)'
;MKMDVRDSEEDRERELLSFYKQQQEWACPLHCILVGDVAVGEGVMRYFMKTIISKLQFGFSLDLGGMGRTLLFEGEPDHLVPAASEVLIESDLFRVAGRMLAHSFLHDGPHVTGLSPAVIHVLFNGDPETATVVTEDCPDLHIRSIIKLLEHEELTPEQKDAVSDLSMSWDLPTVTKTNRRWLHNKLLLHAVIGRTMCQIKQLRKGLKDVMVWPLLTSRPDVVPLLLPKMAEMQFTPQMLLDKITWPLEDSADEDFDIESTCRITGFLRMFIETASSATLVQLLTFWVGWEKLPPELKVEISGGTLPTSSTCFETLKLPAHFKTFMDFEKALVSAINSVQTGFGLV
;
A
#
# COMPACT_ATOMS: atom_id res chain seq x y z
N MET A 1 14.91 -12.97 10.96
CA MET A 1 15.45 -12.50 9.67
C MET A 1 16.57 -11.50 9.92
N LYS A 2 17.60 -11.45 9.07
CA LYS A 2 18.61 -10.39 9.05
C LYS A 2 18.47 -9.67 7.71
N MET A 3 18.67 -8.36 7.71
CA MET A 3 18.67 -7.55 6.50
C MET A 3 19.76 -6.50 6.64
N ASP A 4 20.76 -6.51 5.77
CA ASP A 4 21.85 -5.54 5.84
C ASP A 4 21.46 -4.24 5.14
N VAL A 5 21.47 -3.13 5.87
CA VAL A 5 21.06 -1.83 5.28
C VAL A 5 22.10 -1.26 4.33
N ARG A 6 23.32 -1.81 4.34
CA ARG A 6 24.43 -1.41 3.46
C ARG A 6 24.40 -2.14 2.12
N ASP A 7 23.63 -3.23 2.04
CA ASP A 7 23.46 -3.98 0.81
C ASP A 7 22.67 -3.18 -0.24
N SER A 8 22.83 -3.56 -1.51
CA SER A 8 22.05 -2.97 -2.59
C SER A 8 20.55 -3.20 -2.35
N GLU A 9 19.70 -2.38 -2.96
CA GLU A 9 18.25 -2.59 -2.86
C GLU A 9 17.83 -3.95 -3.41
N GLU A 10 18.42 -4.39 -4.53
CA GLU A 10 18.13 -5.70 -5.11
C GLU A 10 18.51 -6.85 -4.18
N ASP A 11 19.67 -6.79 -3.52
CA ASP A 11 20.12 -7.85 -2.61
C ASP A 11 19.18 -7.97 -1.41
N ARG A 12 18.79 -6.83 -0.81
CA ARG A 12 17.80 -6.80 0.29
C ARG A 12 16.46 -7.38 -0.16
N GLU A 13 16.00 -7.06 -1.37
CA GLU A 13 14.78 -7.65 -1.92
C GLU A 13 14.90 -9.16 -2.15
N ARG A 14 16.06 -9.68 -2.57
CA ARG A 14 16.29 -11.13 -2.72
C ARG A 14 16.20 -11.83 -1.37
N GLU A 15 16.76 -11.24 -0.32
CA GLU A 15 16.64 -11.77 1.04
C GLU A 15 15.18 -11.78 1.52
N LEU A 16 14.44 -10.69 1.28
CA LEU A 16 13.00 -10.61 1.59
C LEU A 16 12.21 -11.71 0.89
N LEU A 17 12.39 -11.86 -0.42
CA LEU A 17 11.71 -12.90 -1.20
C LEU A 17 12.11 -14.30 -0.72
N SER A 18 13.39 -14.54 -0.42
CA SER A 18 13.87 -15.81 0.11
C SER A 18 13.21 -16.16 1.45
N PHE A 19 13.12 -15.18 2.37
CA PHE A 19 12.47 -15.35 3.66
C PHE A 19 11.00 -15.77 3.51
N TYR A 20 10.25 -15.12 2.63
CA TYR A 20 8.84 -15.44 2.40
C TYR A 20 8.59 -16.67 1.53
N LYS A 21 9.59 -17.16 0.78
CA LYS A 21 9.50 -18.45 0.07
C LYS A 21 9.56 -19.64 1.03
N GLN A 22 10.26 -19.48 2.15
CA GLN A 22 10.38 -20.50 3.19
C GLN A 22 9.14 -20.55 4.09
N GLN A 23 8.88 -21.70 4.71
CA GLN A 23 7.85 -21.80 5.74
C GLN A 23 8.35 -21.13 7.02
N GLN A 24 7.53 -20.26 7.60
CA GLN A 24 7.83 -19.57 8.85
C GLN A 24 6.77 -19.90 9.92
N GLU A 25 7.09 -19.59 11.17
CA GLU A 25 6.12 -19.50 12.25
C GLU A 25 5.52 -18.09 12.26
N TRP A 26 4.53 -17.85 11.40
CA TRP A 26 4.06 -16.49 11.09
C TRP A 26 3.49 -15.71 12.28
N ALA A 27 2.95 -16.40 13.28
CA ALA A 27 2.35 -15.80 14.47
C ALA A 27 3.37 -15.45 15.56
N CYS A 28 4.63 -15.90 15.45
CA CYS A 28 5.64 -15.50 16.42
C CYS A 28 5.99 -14.01 16.24
N PRO A 29 6.40 -13.29 17.30
CA PRO A 29 6.92 -11.93 17.16
C PRO A 29 8.03 -11.89 16.11
N LEU A 30 7.96 -10.94 15.18
CA LEU A 30 8.93 -10.84 14.11
C LEU A 30 10.28 -10.38 14.67
N HIS A 31 11.26 -11.28 14.69
CA HIS A 31 12.63 -10.93 15.03
C HIS A 31 13.40 -10.58 13.75
N CYS A 32 13.48 -9.29 13.46
CA CYS A 32 14.27 -8.73 12.37
C CYS A 32 15.46 -7.93 12.93
N ILE A 33 16.63 -8.06 12.32
CA ILE A 33 17.85 -7.32 12.66
C ILE A 33 18.32 -6.56 11.43
N LEU A 34 18.44 -5.24 11.55
CA LEU A 34 19.03 -4.37 10.54
C LEU A 34 20.55 -4.35 10.73
N VAL A 35 21.28 -5.13 9.93
CA VAL A 35 22.75 -5.17 10.03
C VAL A 35 23.30 -3.87 9.48
N GLY A 36 24.20 -3.22 10.23
CA GLY A 36 24.73 -1.90 9.88
C GLY A 36 23.93 -0.73 10.47
N ASP A 37 22.85 -1.01 11.19
CA ASP A 37 22.07 -0.04 11.95
C ASP A 37 22.08 -0.42 13.45
N VAL A 38 21.94 0.57 14.33
CA VAL A 38 21.80 0.38 15.78
C VAL A 38 20.33 0.27 16.22
N ALA A 39 19.39 0.43 15.29
CA ALA A 39 17.95 0.33 15.55
C ALA A 39 17.56 -1.05 16.11
N VAL A 40 16.72 -1.03 17.14
CA VAL A 40 16.17 -2.21 17.81
C VAL A 40 14.69 -2.02 18.15
N GLY A 41 13.98 -3.13 18.38
CA GLY A 41 12.58 -3.13 18.83
C GLY A 41 11.56 -2.83 17.72
N GLU A 42 10.41 -2.28 18.10
CA GLU A 42 9.23 -2.05 17.25
C GLU A 42 9.52 -1.24 15.99
N GLY A 43 10.47 -0.29 16.04
CA GLY A 43 10.88 0.49 14.86
C GLY A 43 11.38 -0.38 13.71
N VAL A 44 12.14 -1.44 14.02
CA VAL A 44 12.66 -2.38 13.01
C VAL A 44 11.54 -3.22 12.39
N MET A 45 10.57 -3.65 13.20
CA MET A 45 9.39 -4.38 12.71
C MET A 45 8.55 -3.50 11.77
N ARG A 46 8.29 -2.25 12.16
CA ARG A 46 7.54 -1.29 11.34
C ARG A 46 8.23 -1.03 10.01
N TYR A 47 9.55 -0.80 10.03
CA TYR A 47 10.33 -0.67 8.81
C TYR A 47 10.17 -1.89 7.91
N PHE A 48 10.35 -3.10 8.46
CA PHE A 48 10.25 -4.33 7.68
C PHE A 48 8.85 -4.51 7.04
N MET A 49 7.79 -4.33 7.82
CA MET A 49 6.41 -4.47 7.31
C MET A 49 6.08 -3.38 6.29
N LYS A 50 6.57 -2.17 6.51
CA LYS A 50 6.44 -1.08 5.53
C LYS A 50 7.16 -1.41 4.22
N THR A 51 8.38 -1.92 4.30
CA THR A 51 9.16 -2.29 3.11
C THR A 51 8.42 -3.35 2.29
N ILE A 52 7.98 -4.45 2.90
CA ILE A 52 7.32 -5.52 2.12
C ILE A 52 6.03 -5.03 1.45
N ILE A 53 5.21 -4.23 2.15
CA ILE A 53 3.94 -3.73 1.60
C ILE A 53 4.20 -2.68 0.52
N SER A 54 5.19 -1.81 0.72
CA SER A 54 5.64 -0.86 -0.30
C SER A 54 6.08 -1.59 -1.58
N LYS A 55 6.83 -2.68 -1.47
CA LYS A 55 7.26 -3.48 -2.62
C LYS A 55 6.10 -4.20 -3.32
N LEU A 56 5.09 -4.64 -2.57
CA LEU A 56 3.86 -5.17 -3.16
C LEU A 56 3.05 -4.08 -3.90
N GLN A 57 2.94 -2.88 -3.32
CA GLN A 57 2.13 -1.79 -3.86
C GLN A 57 2.77 -1.11 -5.07
N PHE A 58 4.09 -0.90 -5.04
CA PHE A 58 4.80 -0.05 -6.01
C PHE A 58 5.86 -0.78 -6.83
N GLY A 59 6.16 -2.03 -6.48
CA GLY A 59 7.08 -2.90 -7.21
C GLY A 59 8.41 -3.15 -6.52
N PHE A 60 9.07 -4.20 -6.99
CA PHE A 60 10.43 -4.58 -6.64
C PHE A 60 11.41 -4.01 -7.67
N SER A 61 12.56 -3.54 -7.21
CA SER A 61 13.68 -3.11 -8.05
C SER A 61 14.30 -4.30 -8.79
N LEU A 62 14.19 -5.51 -8.24
CA LEU A 62 14.53 -6.75 -8.93
C LEU A 62 13.78 -6.89 -10.25
N ASP A 63 14.52 -6.99 -11.35
CA ASP A 63 13.95 -7.24 -12.66
C ASP A 63 13.85 -8.74 -12.95
N LEU A 64 12.71 -9.33 -12.57
CA LEU A 64 12.41 -10.74 -12.86
C LEU A 64 11.67 -10.91 -14.20
N GLY A 65 11.28 -9.82 -14.85
CA GLY A 65 10.47 -9.82 -16.08
C GLY A 65 11.10 -9.17 -17.30
N GLY A 66 12.33 -8.65 -17.19
CA GLY A 66 13.03 -7.91 -18.25
C GLY A 66 12.50 -6.48 -18.49
N MET A 67 11.75 -5.93 -17.54
CA MET A 67 11.02 -4.65 -17.66
C MET A 67 11.58 -3.57 -16.72
N GLY A 68 12.76 -3.78 -16.15
CA GLY A 68 13.46 -2.87 -15.24
C GLY A 68 12.92 -2.81 -13.80
N ARG A 69 11.68 -3.25 -13.56
CA ARG A 69 11.10 -3.46 -12.23
C ARG A 69 10.07 -4.58 -12.26
N THR A 70 9.89 -5.28 -11.15
CA THR A 70 8.85 -6.30 -11.03
C THR A 70 7.61 -5.73 -10.33
N LEU A 71 6.52 -5.61 -11.07
CA LEU A 71 5.20 -5.28 -10.53
C LEU A 71 4.38 -6.56 -10.38
N LEU A 72 3.79 -6.77 -9.19
CA LEU A 72 2.85 -7.87 -8.98
C LEU A 72 1.41 -7.47 -9.29
N PHE A 73 1.10 -6.18 -9.22
CA PHE A 73 -0.22 -5.64 -9.51
C PHE A 73 -0.12 -4.49 -10.50
N GLU A 74 -1.09 -4.42 -11.42
CA GLU A 74 -1.15 -3.46 -12.52
C GLU A 74 -2.55 -2.86 -12.60
N GLY A 75 -2.65 -1.65 -13.16
CA GLY A 75 -3.92 -0.95 -13.34
C GLY A 75 -3.98 0.37 -12.60
N GLU A 76 -5.19 0.91 -12.51
CA GLU A 76 -5.48 2.19 -11.86
C GLU A 76 -5.79 1.99 -10.36
N PRO A 77 -5.71 3.04 -9.53
CA PRO A 77 -6.16 2.98 -8.14
C PRO A 77 -7.58 2.44 -8.01
N ASP A 78 -7.81 1.58 -7.01
CA ASP A 78 -9.07 0.84 -6.79
C ASP A 78 -9.47 -0.16 -7.89
N HIS A 79 -8.60 -0.38 -8.86
CA HIS A 79 -8.76 -1.29 -9.99
C HIS A 79 -7.50 -2.13 -10.24
N LEU A 80 -6.63 -2.29 -9.24
CA LEU A 80 -5.40 -3.07 -9.37
C LEU A 80 -5.71 -4.56 -9.52
N VAL A 81 -5.10 -5.19 -10.52
CA VAL A 81 -5.23 -6.63 -10.79
C VAL A 81 -3.86 -7.31 -10.83
N PRO A 82 -3.75 -8.62 -10.54
CA PRO A 82 -2.48 -9.32 -10.62
C PRO A 82 -1.87 -9.24 -12.03
N ALA A 83 -0.57 -8.96 -12.11
CA ALA A 83 0.14 -8.89 -13.39
C ALA A 83 0.05 -10.24 -14.14
N ALA A 84 -0.24 -10.17 -15.43
CA ALA A 84 -0.39 -11.34 -16.29
C ALA A 84 0.98 -11.88 -16.77
N SER A 85 1.84 -12.30 -15.84
CA SER A 85 3.20 -12.78 -16.13
C SER A 85 3.44 -14.21 -15.64
N GLU A 86 3.85 -15.08 -16.56
CA GLU A 86 4.18 -16.48 -16.30
C GLU A 86 5.42 -16.62 -15.40
N VAL A 87 6.45 -15.78 -15.60
CA VAL A 87 7.68 -15.82 -14.79
C VAL A 87 7.39 -15.58 -13.30
N LEU A 88 6.42 -14.71 -12.98
CA LEU A 88 6.02 -14.44 -11.61
C LEU A 88 5.27 -15.63 -10.99
N ILE A 89 4.50 -16.37 -11.79
CA ILE A 89 3.81 -17.59 -11.38
C ILE A 89 4.83 -18.71 -11.14
N GLU A 90 5.76 -18.94 -12.07
CA GLU A 90 6.81 -19.95 -11.96
C GLU A 90 7.71 -19.70 -10.74
N SER A 91 7.92 -18.43 -10.41
CA SER A 91 8.69 -18.00 -9.24
C SER A 91 7.91 -18.01 -7.92
N ASP A 92 6.64 -18.46 -7.93
CA ASP A 92 5.73 -18.51 -6.77
C ASP A 92 5.51 -17.12 -6.10
N LEU A 93 5.69 -16.02 -6.85
CA LEU A 93 5.71 -14.67 -6.25
C LEU A 93 4.33 -14.22 -5.78
N PHE A 94 3.25 -14.66 -6.40
CA PHE A 94 1.91 -14.37 -5.88
C PHE A 94 1.64 -15.11 -4.58
N ARG A 95 2.20 -16.32 -4.40
CA ARG A 95 2.14 -17.02 -3.11
C ARG A 95 2.94 -16.26 -2.04
N VAL A 96 4.12 -15.77 -2.39
CA VAL A 96 4.93 -14.91 -1.52
C VAL A 96 4.18 -13.63 -1.15
N ALA A 97 3.53 -12.96 -2.11
CA ALA A 97 2.70 -11.78 -1.87
C ALA A 97 1.54 -12.09 -0.91
N GLY A 98 0.88 -13.24 -1.08
CA GLY A 98 -0.18 -13.66 -0.18
C GLY A 98 0.32 -13.86 1.26
N ARG A 99 1.54 -14.39 1.42
CA ARG A 99 2.17 -14.50 2.75
C ARG A 99 2.51 -13.13 3.33
N MET A 100 3.10 -12.24 2.54
CA MET A 100 3.42 -10.86 2.97
C MET A 100 2.17 -10.08 3.41
N LEU A 101 1.08 -10.15 2.65
CA LEU A 101 -0.21 -9.52 2.99
C LEU A 101 -0.75 -10.03 4.32
N ALA A 102 -0.85 -11.37 4.45
CA ALA A 102 -1.36 -11.98 5.66
C ALA A 102 -0.46 -11.75 6.88
N HIS A 103 0.86 -11.74 6.69
CA HIS A 103 1.82 -11.51 7.75
C HIS A 103 1.76 -10.07 8.25
N SER A 104 1.68 -9.08 7.35
CA SER A 104 1.45 -7.69 7.75
C SER A 104 0.16 -7.55 8.55
N PHE A 105 -0.94 -8.12 8.06
CA PHE A 105 -2.23 -8.08 8.75
C PHE A 105 -2.21 -8.72 10.15
N LEU A 106 -1.53 -9.86 10.29
CA LEU A 106 -1.42 -10.57 11.57
C LEU A 106 -0.70 -9.75 12.65
N HIS A 107 0.23 -8.89 12.25
CA HIS A 107 1.01 -8.02 13.14
C HIS A 107 0.56 -6.56 13.07
N ASP A 108 -0.70 -6.32 12.70
CA ASP A 108 -1.27 -4.98 12.71
C ASP A 108 -0.47 -3.98 11.82
N GLY A 109 0.14 -4.47 10.75
CA GLY A 109 0.95 -3.70 9.82
C GLY A 109 0.17 -2.94 8.75
N PRO A 110 0.88 -2.31 7.79
CA PRO A 110 0.28 -1.60 6.66
C PRO A 110 -0.40 -2.56 5.66
N HIS A 111 -1.17 -1.99 4.73
CA HIS A 111 -2.00 -2.74 3.79
C HIS A 111 -1.64 -2.41 2.35
N VAL A 112 -1.77 -3.40 1.47
CA VAL A 112 -1.93 -3.10 0.04
C VAL A 112 -3.34 -2.58 -0.17
N THR A 113 -3.46 -1.48 -0.88
CA THR A 113 -4.71 -0.75 -1.09
C THR A 113 -5.08 -0.73 -2.57
N GLY A 114 -6.39 -0.71 -2.82
CA GLY A 114 -6.94 -0.47 -4.15
C GLY A 114 -6.86 -1.64 -5.13
N LEU A 115 -6.86 -2.87 -4.62
CA LEU A 115 -7.15 -4.04 -5.47
C LEU A 115 -8.58 -3.96 -6.02
N SER A 116 -8.74 -4.40 -7.26
CA SER A 116 -10.04 -4.50 -7.93
C SER A 116 -11.04 -5.31 -7.08
N PRO A 117 -12.26 -4.79 -6.84
CA PRO A 117 -13.31 -5.53 -6.15
C PRO A 117 -13.63 -6.88 -6.79
N ALA A 118 -13.51 -7.00 -8.11
CA ALA A 118 -13.71 -8.26 -8.83
C ALA A 118 -12.63 -9.29 -8.47
N VAL A 119 -11.37 -8.85 -8.38
CA VAL A 119 -10.26 -9.71 -7.95
C VAL A 119 -10.44 -10.14 -6.50
N ILE A 120 -10.84 -9.22 -5.61
CA ILE A 120 -11.12 -9.53 -4.20
C ILE A 120 -12.25 -10.58 -4.09
N HIS A 121 -13.35 -10.39 -4.80
CA HIS A 121 -14.47 -11.34 -4.84
C HIS A 121 -14.00 -12.75 -5.17
N VAL A 122 -13.25 -12.90 -6.27
CA VAL A 122 -12.74 -14.21 -6.69
C VAL A 122 -11.69 -14.74 -5.72
N LEU A 123 -10.80 -13.87 -5.20
CA LEU A 123 -9.79 -14.25 -4.21
C LEU A 123 -10.43 -14.95 -3.01
N PHE A 124 -11.58 -14.48 -2.53
CA PHE A 124 -12.31 -15.05 -1.38
C PHE A 124 -13.39 -16.09 -1.71
N ASN A 125 -13.16 -16.89 -2.76
CA ASN A 125 -14.04 -17.98 -3.23
C ASN A 125 -15.36 -17.54 -3.87
N GLY A 126 -15.50 -16.26 -4.24
CA GLY A 126 -16.57 -15.83 -5.13
C GLY A 126 -16.47 -16.51 -6.49
N ASP A 127 -17.63 -16.81 -7.10
CA ASP A 127 -17.67 -17.40 -8.43
C ASP A 127 -17.15 -16.38 -9.47
N PRO A 128 -16.10 -16.71 -10.24
CA PRO A 128 -15.60 -15.85 -11.32
C PRO A 128 -16.68 -15.32 -12.26
N GLU A 129 -17.68 -16.14 -12.59
CA GLU A 129 -18.75 -15.77 -13.52
C GLU A 129 -19.72 -14.72 -12.95
N THR A 130 -19.71 -14.56 -11.63
CA THR A 130 -20.53 -13.57 -10.91
C THR A 130 -19.75 -12.31 -10.54
N ALA A 131 -18.46 -12.24 -10.85
CA ALA A 131 -17.62 -11.10 -10.54
C ALA A 131 -18.07 -9.87 -11.36
N THR A 132 -18.35 -8.76 -10.67
CA THR A 132 -18.66 -7.49 -11.32
C THR A 132 -17.37 -6.82 -11.77
N VAL A 133 -17.01 -7.00 -13.04
CA VAL A 133 -15.82 -6.39 -13.65
C VAL A 133 -16.22 -5.12 -14.40
N VAL A 134 -15.45 -4.05 -14.20
CA VAL A 134 -15.58 -2.77 -14.92
C VAL A 134 -14.40 -2.54 -15.84
N THR A 135 -14.53 -1.61 -16.79
CA THR A 135 -13.54 -1.42 -17.85
C THR A 135 -12.19 -0.94 -17.31
N GLU A 136 -12.21 -0.22 -16.20
CA GLU A 136 -11.04 0.27 -15.44
C GLU A 136 -10.22 -0.88 -14.83
N ASP A 137 -10.84 -2.04 -14.57
CA ASP A 137 -10.14 -3.23 -14.05
C ASP A 137 -9.21 -3.87 -15.10
N CYS A 138 -9.34 -3.55 -16.40
CA CYS A 138 -8.51 -4.12 -17.45
C CYS A 138 -7.24 -3.28 -17.67
N PRO A 139 -6.05 -3.67 -17.19
CA PRO A 139 -4.86 -2.80 -17.23
C PRO A 139 -4.30 -2.60 -18.65
N ASP A 140 -4.52 -3.55 -19.55
CA ASP A 140 -4.05 -3.48 -20.94
C ASP A 140 -4.88 -2.48 -21.74
N LEU A 141 -4.31 -1.30 -22.01
CA LEU A 141 -4.98 -0.21 -22.71
C LEU A 141 -5.41 -0.59 -24.14
N HIS A 142 -4.68 -1.48 -24.81
CA HIS A 142 -5.01 -1.91 -26.16
C HIS A 142 -6.24 -2.83 -26.15
N ILE A 143 -6.23 -3.85 -25.30
CA ILE A 143 -7.39 -4.73 -25.08
C ILE A 143 -8.60 -3.92 -24.62
N ARG A 144 -8.41 -3.03 -23.64
CA ARG A 144 -9.45 -2.14 -23.13
C ARG A 144 -10.06 -1.31 -24.26
N SER A 145 -9.24 -0.78 -25.16
CA SER A 145 -9.71 0.01 -26.31
C SER A 145 -10.56 -0.80 -27.28
N ILE A 146 -10.19 -2.07 -27.54
CA ILE A 146 -10.95 -2.98 -28.40
C ILE A 146 -12.28 -3.35 -27.75
N ILE A 147 -12.28 -3.68 -26.45
CA ILE A 147 -13.50 -4.03 -25.71
C ILE A 147 -14.49 -2.86 -25.71
N LYS A 148 -14.02 -1.62 -25.50
CA LYS A 148 -14.87 -0.41 -25.52
C LYS A 148 -15.58 -0.19 -26.85
N LEU A 149 -15.04 -0.67 -27.98
CA LEU A 149 -15.74 -0.58 -29.27
C LEU A 149 -17.11 -1.26 -29.24
N LEU A 150 -17.30 -2.29 -28.41
CA LEU A 150 -18.58 -2.99 -28.28
C LEU A 150 -19.70 -2.14 -27.65
N GLU A 151 -19.36 -1.00 -27.03
CA GLU A 151 -20.31 -0.02 -26.50
C GLU A 151 -20.87 0.90 -27.60
N HIS A 152 -20.24 0.95 -28.78
CA HIS A 152 -20.69 1.79 -29.89
C HIS A 152 -21.98 1.24 -30.54
N GLU A 153 -22.82 2.15 -31.03
CA GLU A 153 -24.04 1.80 -31.78
C GLU A 153 -23.71 1.09 -33.10
N GLU A 154 -22.72 1.58 -33.84
CA GLU A 154 -22.23 0.99 -35.08
C GLU A 154 -20.71 0.81 -35.05
N LEU A 155 -20.26 -0.28 -35.67
CA LEU A 155 -18.85 -0.63 -35.81
C LEU A 155 -18.46 -0.50 -37.27
N THR A 156 -17.33 0.13 -37.56
CA THR A 156 -16.74 0.06 -38.91
C THR A 156 -16.27 -1.38 -39.20
N PRO A 157 -16.05 -1.75 -40.48
CA PRO A 157 -15.51 -3.06 -40.82
C PRO A 157 -14.22 -3.38 -40.06
N GLU A 158 -13.30 -2.42 -39.95
CA GLU A 158 -12.01 -2.58 -39.27
C GLU A 158 -12.18 -2.78 -37.76
N GLN A 159 -13.09 -2.04 -37.13
CA GLN A 159 -13.42 -2.22 -35.72
C GLN A 159 -14.05 -3.60 -35.46
N LYS A 160 -14.90 -4.05 -36.38
CA LYS A 160 -15.55 -5.36 -36.30
C LYS A 160 -14.53 -6.49 -36.39
N ASP A 161 -13.55 -6.36 -37.28
CA ASP A 161 -12.46 -7.31 -37.45
C ASP A 161 -11.58 -7.34 -36.19
N ALA A 162 -11.15 -6.18 -35.67
CA ALA A 162 -10.34 -6.11 -34.45
C ALA A 162 -11.01 -6.79 -33.24
N VAL A 163 -12.31 -6.56 -33.02
CA VAL A 163 -13.06 -7.23 -31.95
C VAL A 163 -13.20 -8.73 -32.21
N SER A 164 -13.45 -9.12 -33.46
CA SER A 164 -13.58 -10.53 -33.83
C SER A 164 -12.27 -11.29 -33.67
N ASP A 165 -11.15 -10.70 -34.04
CA ASP A 165 -9.81 -11.27 -33.90
C ASP A 165 -9.47 -11.50 -32.43
N LEU A 166 -9.70 -10.49 -31.57
CA LEU A 166 -9.53 -10.63 -30.12
C LEU A 166 -10.43 -11.75 -29.57
N SER A 167 -11.70 -11.78 -29.98
CA SER A 167 -12.67 -12.80 -29.52
C SER A 167 -12.22 -14.21 -29.91
N MET A 168 -11.84 -14.40 -31.16
CA MET A 168 -11.35 -15.69 -31.65
C MET A 168 -10.06 -16.13 -30.95
N SER A 169 -9.15 -15.19 -30.65
CA SER A 169 -7.92 -15.49 -29.90
C SER A 169 -8.18 -16.06 -28.50
N TRP A 170 -9.37 -15.84 -27.94
CA TRP A 170 -9.81 -16.35 -26.63
C TRP A 170 -10.99 -17.32 -26.74
N ASP A 171 -11.13 -18.00 -27.89
CA ASP A 171 -12.14 -19.03 -28.14
C ASP A 171 -13.60 -18.54 -28.00
N LEU A 172 -13.85 -17.26 -28.26
CA LEU A 172 -15.17 -16.63 -28.25
C LEU A 172 -15.70 -16.42 -29.69
N PRO A 173 -17.03 -16.41 -29.88
CA PRO A 173 -17.61 -16.18 -31.20
C PRO A 173 -17.34 -14.76 -31.72
N THR A 174 -17.38 -14.62 -33.05
CA THR A 174 -17.23 -13.31 -33.71
C THR A 174 -18.33 -12.33 -33.33
N VAL A 175 -18.04 -11.04 -33.46
CA VAL A 175 -19.01 -10.01 -33.08
C VAL A 175 -20.16 -9.95 -34.08
N THR A 176 -21.38 -9.94 -33.53
CA THR A 176 -22.64 -9.76 -34.25
C THR A 176 -23.41 -8.62 -33.59
N LYS A 177 -24.51 -8.16 -34.19
CA LYS A 177 -25.34 -7.11 -33.59
C LYS A 177 -26.04 -7.57 -32.29
N THR A 178 -26.30 -8.87 -32.15
CA THR A 178 -27.10 -9.41 -31.04
C THR A 178 -26.27 -9.87 -29.85
N ASN A 179 -24.98 -10.21 -30.05
CA ASN A 179 -24.12 -10.70 -28.97
C ASN A 179 -23.20 -9.64 -28.35
N ARG A 180 -23.24 -8.37 -28.79
CA ARG A 180 -22.27 -7.33 -28.36
C ARG A 180 -22.13 -7.19 -26.85
N ARG A 181 -23.25 -7.04 -26.13
CA ARG A 181 -23.24 -6.88 -24.66
C ARG A 181 -22.68 -8.10 -23.94
N TRP A 182 -23.05 -9.29 -24.42
CA TRP A 182 -22.53 -10.54 -23.86
C TRP A 182 -21.02 -10.67 -24.12
N LEU A 183 -20.58 -10.35 -25.34
CA LEU A 183 -19.19 -10.42 -25.74
C LEU A 183 -18.34 -9.39 -24.98
N HIS A 184 -18.86 -8.18 -24.79
CA HIS A 184 -18.23 -7.14 -23.96
C HIS A 184 -17.94 -7.68 -22.56
N ASN A 185 -18.97 -8.19 -21.89
CA ASN A 185 -18.82 -8.72 -20.53
C ASN A 185 -17.89 -9.93 -20.47
N LYS A 186 -17.95 -10.84 -21.47
CA LYS A 186 -17.10 -12.03 -21.51
C LYS A 186 -15.63 -11.72 -21.80
N LEU A 187 -15.36 -10.83 -22.76
CA LEU A 187 -14.00 -10.36 -23.04
C LEU A 187 -13.41 -9.66 -21.83
N LEU A 188 -14.17 -8.78 -21.19
CA LEU A 188 -13.72 -8.04 -20.03
C LEU A 188 -13.45 -8.98 -18.83
N LEU A 189 -14.37 -9.90 -18.55
CA LEU A 189 -14.19 -10.92 -17.52
C LEU A 189 -12.96 -11.79 -17.79
N HIS A 190 -12.75 -12.22 -19.03
CA HIS A 190 -11.57 -13.00 -19.40
C HIS A 190 -10.29 -12.19 -19.23
N ALA A 191 -10.26 -10.95 -19.72
CA ALA A 191 -9.10 -10.06 -19.65
C ALA A 191 -8.63 -9.81 -18.21
N VAL A 192 -9.58 -9.68 -17.27
CA VAL A 192 -9.32 -9.34 -15.87
C VAL A 192 -9.15 -10.57 -14.99
N ILE A 193 -10.12 -11.49 -15.00
CA ILE A 193 -10.19 -12.64 -14.08
C ILE A 193 -9.66 -13.90 -14.75
N GLY A 194 -10.04 -14.15 -16.00
CA GLY A 194 -9.64 -15.36 -16.73
C GLY A 194 -8.12 -15.49 -16.82
N ARG A 195 -7.45 -14.42 -17.27
CA ARG A 195 -5.99 -14.38 -17.45
C ARG A 195 -5.18 -14.36 -16.16
N THR A 196 -5.80 -13.99 -15.03
CA THR A 196 -5.11 -13.84 -13.73
C THR A 196 -5.48 -14.92 -12.72
N MET A 197 -6.28 -15.92 -13.13
CA MET A 197 -6.81 -16.94 -12.23
C MET A 197 -5.73 -17.74 -11.49
N CYS A 198 -4.62 -18.05 -12.16
CA CYS A 198 -3.49 -18.75 -11.54
C CYS A 198 -2.83 -17.91 -10.44
N GLN A 199 -2.66 -16.62 -10.69
CA GLN A 199 -2.11 -15.63 -9.77
C GLN A 199 -3.01 -15.49 -8.55
N ILE A 200 -4.32 -15.33 -8.76
CA ILE A 200 -5.32 -15.26 -7.67
C ILE A 200 -5.27 -16.53 -6.82
N LYS A 201 -5.15 -17.71 -7.44
CA LYS A 201 -5.01 -18.99 -6.71
C LYS A 201 -3.72 -19.07 -5.89
N GLN A 202 -2.59 -18.61 -6.42
CA GLN A 202 -1.33 -18.56 -5.68
C GLN A 202 -1.40 -17.55 -4.53
N LEU A 203 -1.96 -16.36 -4.76
CA LEU A 203 -2.20 -15.35 -3.74
C LEU A 203 -3.03 -15.91 -2.58
N ARG A 204 -4.12 -16.60 -2.91
CA ARG A 204 -4.95 -17.33 -1.94
C ARG A 204 -4.16 -18.37 -1.15
N LYS A 205 -3.28 -19.13 -1.82
CA LYS A 205 -2.43 -20.13 -1.18
C LYS A 205 -1.48 -19.46 -0.16
N GLY A 206 -0.93 -18.30 -0.49
CA GLY A 206 -0.11 -17.52 0.42
C GLY A 206 -0.86 -17.07 1.68
N LEU A 207 -2.08 -16.55 1.53
CA LEU A 207 -2.94 -16.19 2.68
C LEU A 207 -3.24 -17.40 3.58
N LYS A 208 -3.44 -18.58 2.96
CA LYS A 208 -3.66 -19.85 3.70
C LYS A 208 -2.43 -20.31 4.47
N ASP A 209 -1.23 -20.13 3.92
CA ASP A 209 0.01 -20.55 4.59
C ASP A 209 0.25 -19.83 5.92
N VAL A 210 -0.30 -18.62 6.09
CA VAL A 210 -0.19 -17.77 7.29
C VAL A 210 -1.36 -17.98 8.27
N MET A 211 -2.27 -18.90 7.98
CA MET A 211 -3.39 -19.29 8.85
C MET A 211 -4.41 -18.17 9.16
N VAL A 212 -4.44 -17.08 8.39
CA VAL A 212 -5.49 -16.05 8.48
C VAL A 212 -6.77 -16.44 7.72
N TRP A 213 -6.68 -17.45 6.85
CA TRP A 213 -7.80 -17.87 6.00
C TRP A 213 -9.09 -18.27 6.74
N PRO A 214 -9.04 -19.04 7.85
CA PRO A 214 -10.24 -19.37 8.62
C PRO A 214 -10.96 -18.12 9.15
N LEU A 215 -10.22 -17.10 9.57
CA LEU A 215 -10.78 -15.82 10.00
C LEU A 215 -11.48 -15.12 8.83
N LEU A 216 -10.79 -14.94 7.71
CA LEU A 216 -11.31 -14.22 6.53
C LEU A 216 -12.56 -14.89 5.93
N THR A 217 -12.64 -16.21 6.00
CA THR A 217 -13.82 -16.96 5.52
C THR A 217 -14.98 -16.97 6.52
N SER A 218 -14.70 -16.97 7.81
CA SER A 218 -15.75 -16.91 8.86
C SER A 218 -16.28 -15.51 9.09
N ARG A 219 -15.48 -14.49 8.78
CA ARG A 219 -15.74 -13.05 8.98
C ARG A 219 -15.44 -12.27 7.70
N PRO A 220 -16.33 -12.29 6.68
CA PRO A 220 -16.13 -11.53 5.44
C PRO A 220 -16.03 -10.02 5.67
N ASP A 221 -16.58 -9.50 6.78
CA ASP A 221 -16.46 -8.11 7.24
C ASP A 221 -15.01 -7.67 7.52
N VAL A 222 -14.10 -8.61 7.70
CA VAL A 222 -12.67 -8.34 7.94
C VAL A 222 -11.89 -8.17 6.63
N VAL A 223 -12.43 -8.63 5.48
CA VAL A 223 -11.73 -8.52 4.19
C VAL A 223 -11.39 -7.06 3.83
N PRO A 224 -12.27 -6.06 4.01
CA PRO A 224 -11.92 -4.66 3.79
C PRO A 224 -10.83 -4.12 4.72
N LEU A 225 -10.59 -4.75 5.89
CA LEU A 225 -9.48 -4.38 6.76
C LEU A 225 -8.14 -4.90 6.22
N LEU A 226 -8.13 -6.07 5.56
CA LEU A 226 -6.94 -6.64 4.95
C LEU A 226 -6.60 -5.97 3.60
N LEU A 227 -7.62 -5.73 2.77
CA LEU A 227 -7.51 -5.17 1.41
C LEU A 227 -8.45 -3.97 1.24
N PRO A 228 -8.15 -2.85 1.90
CA PRO A 228 -8.94 -1.64 1.83
C PRO A 228 -8.85 -0.95 0.46
N LYS A 229 -9.86 -0.13 0.14
CA LYS A 229 -9.78 0.77 -1.01
C LYS A 229 -8.81 1.91 -0.73
N MET A 230 -8.12 2.36 -1.78
CA MET A 230 -7.30 3.55 -1.73
C MET A 230 -8.14 4.80 -1.48
N ALA A 231 -9.34 4.90 -2.07
CA ALA A 231 -10.25 6.01 -1.80
C ALA A 231 -10.70 6.10 -0.33
N GLU A 232 -10.68 4.99 0.41
CA GLU A 232 -11.05 4.92 1.84
C GLU A 232 -9.88 5.28 2.77
N MET A 233 -8.65 5.38 2.24
CA MET A 233 -7.42 5.71 2.98
C MET A 233 -7.16 7.22 3.10
N GLN A 234 -8.23 8.01 3.24
CA GLN A 234 -8.11 9.45 3.43
C GLN A 234 -7.94 9.79 4.91
N PHE A 235 -6.83 10.44 5.23
CA PHE A 235 -6.62 11.04 6.53
C PHE A 235 -7.32 12.39 6.58
N THR A 236 -8.15 12.57 7.61
CA THR A 236 -8.70 13.87 7.94
C THR A 236 -7.87 14.52 9.05
N PRO A 237 -7.80 15.86 9.11
CA PRO A 237 -7.13 16.56 10.20
C PRO A 237 -7.60 16.11 11.58
N GLN A 238 -8.92 15.92 11.74
CA GLN A 238 -9.53 15.54 13.01
C GLN A 238 -9.03 14.19 13.52
N MET A 239 -8.83 13.21 12.61
CA MET A 239 -8.31 11.89 13.00
C MET A 239 -6.93 11.99 13.67
N LEU A 240 -6.05 12.88 13.21
CA LEU A 240 -4.76 13.10 13.85
C LEU A 240 -4.93 13.89 15.14
N LEU A 241 -5.65 15.01 15.10
CA LEU A 241 -5.82 15.91 16.25
C LEU A 241 -6.42 15.20 17.47
N ASP A 242 -7.36 14.28 17.27
CA ASP A 242 -7.98 13.48 18.34
C ASP A 242 -7.02 12.53 19.05
N LYS A 243 -5.88 12.21 18.41
CA LYS A 243 -4.85 11.32 18.95
C LYS A 243 -3.69 12.06 19.59
N ILE A 244 -3.60 13.38 19.43
CA ILE A 244 -2.46 14.15 19.93
C ILE A 244 -2.62 14.40 21.43
N THR A 245 -1.66 13.89 22.19
CA THR A 245 -1.37 14.34 23.54
C THR A 245 -0.49 15.57 23.46
N TRP A 246 -1.13 16.73 23.67
CA TRP A 246 -0.46 18.02 23.66
C TRP A 246 0.40 18.21 24.92
N PRO A 247 1.50 18.98 24.84
CA PRO A 247 2.30 19.31 26.02
C PRO A 247 1.42 19.96 27.09
N LEU A 248 1.54 19.50 28.34
CA LEU A 248 0.78 20.05 29.46
C LEU A 248 1.35 21.42 29.87
N GLU A 249 0.48 22.34 30.28
CA GLU A 249 0.87 23.68 30.76
C GLU A 249 1.72 23.64 32.05
N ASP A 250 1.64 22.54 32.81
CA ASP A 250 2.30 22.34 34.12
C ASP A 250 3.42 21.27 34.11
N SER A 251 3.87 20.78 32.95
CA SER A 251 5.01 19.85 32.92
C SER A 251 6.27 20.60 33.37
N ALA A 252 6.86 20.15 34.47
CA ALA A 252 8.00 20.74 35.18
C ALA A 252 9.35 20.77 34.41
N ASP A 253 9.32 20.80 33.08
CA ASP A 253 10.47 21.12 32.25
C ASP A 253 10.56 22.64 32.17
N GLU A 254 11.30 23.24 33.11
CA GLU A 254 11.52 24.69 33.29
C GLU A 254 12.16 25.42 32.08
N ASP A 255 12.40 24.72 30.96
CA ASP A 255 13.25 25.18 29.87
C ASP A 255 12.53 26.08 28.84
N PHE A 256 11.19 26.04 28.74
CA PHE A 256 10.45 26.81 27.72
C PHE A 256 9.23 27.53 28.27
N ASP A 257 9.04 28.78 27.83
CA ASP A 257 7.92 29.61 28.26
C ASP A 257 6.58 29.15 27.63
N ILE A 258 5.49 29.36 28.38
CA ILE A 258 4.12 28.97 27.99
C ILE A 258 3.72 29.62 26.65
N GLU A 259 4.12 30.88 26.39
CA GLU A 259 3.75 31.59 25.16
C GLU A 259 4.36 30.90 23.93
N SER A 260 5.63 30.52 24.01
CA SER A 260 6.31 29.77 22.95
C SER A 260 5.67 28.40 22.75
N THR A 261 5.35 27.67 23.82
CA THR A 261 4.66 26.37 23.74
C THR A 261 3.29 26.49 23.05
N CYS A 262 2.44 27.44 23.47
CA CYS A 262 1.14 27.71 22.86
C CYS A 262 1.28 28.12 21.39
N ARG A 263 2.28 28.94 21.05
CA ARG A 263 2.52 29.38 19.66
C ARG A 263 2.87 28.19 18.76
N ILE A 264 3.82 27.36 19.17
CA ILE A 264 4.30 26.23 18.36
C ILE A 264 3.23 25.14 18.23
N THR A 265 2.53 24.81 19.31
CA THR A 265 1.41 23.86 19.24
C THR A 265 0.26 24.40 18.39
N GLY A 266 -0.01 25.71 18.45
CA GLY A 266 -0.94 26.40 17.56
C GLY A 266 -0.53 26.32 16.09
N PHE A 267 0.76 26.49 15.78
CA PHE A 267 1.28 26.30 14.41
C PHE A 267 1.13 24.87 13.93
N LEU A 268 1.44 23.86 14.75
CA LEU A 268 1.22 22.46 14.38
C LEU A 268 -0.26 22.17 14.10
N ARG A 269 -1.16 22.65 14.98
CA ARG A 269 -2.61 22.49 14.78
C ARG A 269 -3.06 23.11 13.47
N MET A 270 -2.64 24.35 13.19
CA MET A 270 -2.99 25.04 11.95
C MET A 270 -2.46 24.30 10.73
N PHE A 271 -1.22 23.80 10.77
CA PHE A 271 -0.65 22.98 9.70
C PHE A 271 -1.51 21.74 9.44
N ILE A 272 -1.92 21.02 10.48
CA ILE A 272 -2.75 19.81 10.37
C ILE A 272 -4.14 20.15 9.81
N GLU A 273 -4.77 21.22 10.28
CA GLU A 273 -6.11 21.64 9.84
C GLU A 273 -6.15 22.05 8.36
N THR A 274 -5.06 22.61 7.83
CA THR A 274 -4.98 23.06 6.43
C THR A 274 -4.33 22.05 5.48
N ALA A 275 -3.76 20.97 6.00
CA ALA A 275 -3.03 19.99 5.21
C ALA A 275 -3.94 19.11 4.35
N SER A 276 -3.44 18.72 3.17
CA SER A 276 -4.07 17.69 2.35
C SER A 276 -3.94 16.31 3.00
N SER A 277 -4.82 15.36 2.67
CA SER A 277 -4.69 13.97 3.15
C SER A 277 -3.30 13.37 2.85
N ALA A 278 -2.72 13.66 1.68
CA ALA A 278 -1.39 13.17 1.33
C ALA A 278 -0.30 13.76 2.25
N THR A 279 -0.41 15.04 2.57
CA THR A 279 0.50 15.73 3.50
C THR A 279 0.36 15.17 4.92
N LEU A 280 -0.85 14.83 5.37
CA LEU A 280 -1.08 14.21 6.67
C LEU A 280 -0.47 12.81 6.76
N VAL A 281 -0.55 12.01 5.70
CA VAL A 281 0.13 10.70 5.62
C VAL A 281 1.64 10.86 5.70
N GLN A 282 2.21 11.86 5.03
CA GLN A 282 3.64 12.15 5.08
C GLN A 282 4.07 12.64 6.47
N LEU A 283 3.27 13.51 7.12
CA LEU A 283 3.51 13.93 8.50
C LEU A 283 3.48 12.74 9.46
N LEU A 284 2.47 11.87 9.36
CA LEU A 284 2.36 10.68 10.20
C LEU A 284 3.55 9.73 9.98
N THR A 285 3.93 9.53 8.72
CA THR A 285 5.11 8.73 8.36
C THR A 285 6.38 9.30 8.98
N PHE A 286 6.57 10.62 8.93
CA PHE A 286 7.69 11.29 9.58
C PHE A 286 7.66 11.10 11.10
N TRP A 287 6.48 11.25 11.71
CA TRP A 287 6.28 11.20 13.16
C TRP A 287 6.49 9.79 13.75
N VAL A 288 5.89 8.76 13.14
CA VAL A 288 5.82 7.41 13.72
C VAL A 288 6.47 6.32 12.86
N GLY A 289 6.96 6.67 11.67
CA GLY A 289 7.69 5.76 10.77
C GLY A 289 6.82 4.98 9.77
N TRP A 290 5.49 5.10 9.83
CA TRP A 290 4.56 4.41 8.92
C TRP A 290 3.18 5.07 8.88
N GLU A 291 2.29 4.59 8.00
CA GLU A 291 1.00 5.20 7.67
C GLU A 291 -0.16 4.76 8.59
N LYS A 292 0.11 4.01 9.68
CA LYS A 292 -0.92 3.57 10.63
C LYS A 292 -1.00 4.53 11.81
N LEU A 293 -2.22 5.01 12.09
CA LEU A 293 -2.49 5.92 13.20
C LEU A 293 -2.38 5.18 14.54
N PRO A 294 -1.45 5.55 15.43
CA PRO A 294 -1.33 4.91 16.73
C PRO A 294 -2.46 5.34 17.68
N PRO A 295 -2.60 4.67 18.84
CA PRO A 295 -3.55 5.06 19.87
C PRO A 295 -3.30 6.47 20.41
N GLU A 296 -2.04 6.92 20.43
CA GLU A 296 -1.59 8.19 20.99
C GLU A 296 -0.45 8.77 20.12
N LEU A 297 -0.43 10.10 19.94
CA LEU A 297 0.64 10.85 19.30
C LEU A 297 1.16 11.90 20.27
N LYS A 298 2.46 11.91 20.57
CA LYS A 298 3.03 12.82 21.57
C LYS A 298 3.73 14.00 20.93
N VAL A 299 3.47 15.20 21.43
CA VAL A 299 4.17 16.41 21.02
C VAL A 299 5.04 16.90 22.17
N GLU A 300 6.30 17.19 21.87
CA GLU A 300 7.26 17.77 22.81
C GLU A 300 7.85 19.05 22.23
N ILE A 301 8.06 20.05 23.09
CA ILE A 301 8.81 21.26 22.72
C ILE A 301 10.30 20.98 22.95
N SER A 302 11.13 21.46 22.03
CA SER A 302 12.58 21.23 22.06
C SER A 302 13.38 22.49 21.75
N GLY A 303 14.64 22.51 22.20
CA GLY A 303 15.61 23.55 21.87
C GLY A 303 16.34 23.33 20.54
N GLY A 304 15.89 22.36 19.74
CA GLY A 304 16.51 22.01 18.46
C GLY A 304 16.37 23.10 17.39
N THR A 305 17.00 22.90 16.24
CA THR A 305 16.93 23.80 15.07
C THR A 305 15.83 23.43 14.10
N LEU A 306 15.52 22.13 13.96
CA LEU A 306 14.52 21.60 13.05
C LEU A 306 13.57 20.65 13.78
N PRO A 307 12.32 20.50 13.31
CA PRO A 307 11.45 19.43 13.75
C PRO A 307 12.11 18.06 13.61
N THR A 308 12.01 17.24 14.64
CA THR A 308 12.55 15.87 14.64
C THR A 308 11.51 14.90 15.19
N SER A 309 11.62 13.63 14.84
CA SER A 309 10.74 12.59 15.36
C SER A 309 11.53 11.53 16.11
N SER A 310 10.90 10.99 17.15
CA SER A 310 11.35 9.81 17.85
C SER A 310 10.31 8.72 17.59
N THR A 311 10.39 8.09 16.42
CA THR A 311 9.35 7.19 15.92
C THR A 311 9.06 6.04 16.90
N CYS A 312 10.07 5.48 17.56
CA CYS A 312 9.93 4.45 18.60
C CYS A 312 9.07 4.88 19.81
N PHE A 313 8.98 6.19 20.08
CA PHE A 313 8.22 6.75 21.20
C PHE A 313 6.97 7.50 20.72
N GLU A 314 6.71 7.51 19.41
CA GLU A 314 5.57 8.19 18.78
C GLU A 314 5.56 9.70 19.13
N THR A 315 6.75 10.27 19.28
CA THR A 315 6.95 11.67 19.71
C THR A 315 7.46 12.54 18.56
N LEU A 316 6.79 13.67 18.34
CA LEU A 316 7.24 14.76 17.47
C LEU A 316 7.81 15.89 18.33
N LYS A 317 9.08 16.21 18.10
CA LYS A 317 9.82 17.25 18.80
C LYS A 317 9.84 18.51 17.96
N LEU A 318 9.26 19.58 18.48
CA LEU A 318 9.10 20.85 17.77
C LEU A 318 9.98 21.94 18.37
N PRO A 319 10.79 22.65 17.57
CA PRO A 319 11.59 23.76 18.07
C PRO A 319 10.78 24.95 18.60
N ALA A 320 11.13 25.44 19.79
CA ALA A 320 10.46 26.60 20.42
C ALA A 320 10.71 27.94 19.71
N HIS A 321 11.78 28.04 18.92
CA HIS A 321 12.31 29.32 18.44
C HIS A 321 11.51 29.94 17.28
N PHE A 322 10.62 29.19 16.61
CA PHE A 322 9.84 29.72 15.50
C PHE A 322 8.87 30.82 15.98
N LYS A 323 8.90 31.96 15.27
CA LYS A 323 8.06 33.13 15.56
C LYS A 323 6.91 33.30 14.58
N THR A 324 7.05 32.77 13.36
CA THR A 324 6.01 32.84 12.34
C THR A 324 5.61 31.43 11.91
N PHE A 325 4.35 31.29 11.47
CA PHE A 325 3.87 30.02 10.93
C PHE A 325 4.63 29.62 9.67
N MET A 326 4.95 30.58 8.79
CA MET A 326 5.61 30.30 7.51
C MET A 326 7.00 29.68 7.71
N ASP A 327 7.78 30.16 8.69
CA ASP A 327 9.09 29.58 9.00
C ASP A 327 8.95 28.17 9.60
N PHE A 328 7.97 27.99 10.49
CA PHE A 328 7.64 26.69 11.07
C PHE A 328 7.22 25.68 10.00
N GLU A 329 6.28 26.04 9.13
CA GLU A 329 5.75 25.21 8.05
C GLU A 329 6.88 24.79 7.11
N LYS A 330 7.71 25.75 6.67
CA LYS A 330 8.85 25.46 5.81
C LYS A 330 9.82 24.47 6.44
N ALA A 331 10.11 24.63 7.74
CA ALA A 331 11.00 23.71 8.45
C ALA A 331 10.37 22.32 8.62
N LEU A 332 9.08 22.25 8.96
CA LEU A 332 8.36 20.99 9.12
C LEU A 332 8.26 20.22 7.80
N VAL A 333 7.89 20.89 6.70
CA VAL A 333 7.85 20.29 5.37
C VAL A 333 9.23 19.81 4.94
N SER A 334 10.29 20.57 5.24
CA SER A 334 11.67 20.13 4.97
C SER A 334 12.03 18.88 5.77
N ALA A 335 11.65 18.81 7.05
CA ALA A 335 11.88 17.64 7.90
C ALA A 335 11.12 16.40 7.38
N ILE A 336 9.85 16.55 7.04
CA ILE A 336 9.02 15.49 6.44
C ILE A 336 9.68 14.94 5.17
N ASN A 337 10.16 15.81 4.28
CA ASN A 337 10.78 15.41 3.01
C ASN A 337 12.19 14.84 3.17
N SER A 338 12.84 15.03 4.32
CA SER A 338 14.19 14.54 4.58
C SER A 338 14.26 13.04 4.90
N VAL A 339 13.13 12.43 5.26
CA VAL A 339 13.09 11.05 5.74
C VAL A 339 12.44 10.14 4.69
N GLN A 340 13.26 9.41 3.93
CA GLN A 340 12.77 8.38 2.99
C GLN A 340 12.28 7.10 3.69
N THR A 341 12.76 6.79 4.91
CA THR A 341 12.63 5.44 5.52
C THR A 341 12.16 5.39 6.98
N GLY A 342 11.64 6.47 7.55
CA GLY A 342 11.13 6.51 8.94
C GLY A 342 12.21 6.43 10.03
N PHE A 343 13.49 6.28 9.66
CA PHE A 343 14.62 6.50 10.54
C PHE A 343 15.23 7.84 10.16
N GLY A 344 15.00 8.85 10.98
CA GLY A 344 15.68 10.14 10.85
C GLY A 344 17.17 9.92 11.05
N LEU A 345 17.89 9.64 9.96
CA LEU A 345 19.33 9.80 9.90
C LEU A 345 19.57 11.30 9.86
N VAL A 346 19.83 11.88 11.04
CA VAL A 346 20.48 13.19 11.16
C VAL A 346 21.95 12.96 11.45
#